data_AF-A0A2M7S2X8-F1
#
_entry.id   AF-A0A2M7S2X8-F1
#
_cell.length_a   1.000
_cell.length_b   1.000
_cell.length_c   1.000
_cell.angle_alpha   90.00
_cell.angle_beta   90.00
_cell.angle_gamma   90.00
#
_symmetry.space_group_name_H-M   'P 1'
#
loop_
_entity.id
_entity.type
_entity.pdbx_description
1 polymer ?
#
loop_
_entity_poly.entity_id
_entity_poly.type
_entity_poly.pdbx_seq_one_letter_code
_entity_poly.pdbx_strand_id
1 'polypeptide(L)' 'MVKKPFNFRKLALESARIADDKKCKDIIVLNVHRLTTLCDYFVIATVESTPQMETVLSSIKKGMSEKGHYPLQRHGS' A
#
# COMPACT_ATOMS: atom_id res chain seq x y z
N MET A 1 -25.42 -14.45 2.11
CA MET A 1 -24.18 -13.90 2.73
C MET A 1 -23.76 -12.66 1.95
N VAL A 2 -23.99 -11.45 2.47
CA VAL A 2 -23.43 -10.24 1.87
C VAL A 2 -21.97 -10.15 2.35
N LYS A 3 -21.00 -10.38 1.47
CA LYS A 3 -19.60 -10.04 1.78
C LYS A 3 -19.56 -8.55 2.09
N LYS A 4 -19.04 -8.16 3.25
CA LYS A 4 -18.76 -6.75 3.57
C LYS A 4 -18.02 -6.13 2.38
N PRO A 5 -18.44 -4.97 1.87
CA PRO A 5 -17.79 -4.38 0.71
C PRO A 5 -16.32 -4.13 1.04
N PHE A 6 -15.44 -4.67 0.19
CA PHE A 6 -14.01 -4.53 0.34
C PHE A 6 -13.64 -3.05 0.14
N ASN A 7 -13.06 -2.42 1.17
CA ASN A 7 -12.79 -0.98 1.14
C ASN A 7 -11.33 -0.72 0.70
N PHE A 8 -11.10 -0.76 -0.62
CA PHE A 8 -9.78 -0.52 -1.22
C PHE A 8 -9.20 0.85 -0.85
N ARG A 9 -10.05 1.88 -0.72
CA ARG A 9 -9.62 3.21 -0.29
C ARG A 9 -9.00 3.18 1.09
N LYS A 10 -9.59 2.46 2.03
CA LYS A 10 -9.08 2.34 3.40
C LYS A 10 -7.70 1.67 3.41
N LEU A 11 -7.51 0.61 2.61
CA LEU A 11 -6.21 -0.05 2.48
C LEU A 11 -5.15 0.86 1.86
N ALA A 12 -5.50 1.59 0.80
CA ALA A 12 -4.59 2.54 0.18
C ALA A 12 -4.13 3.64 1.15
N LEU A 13 -5.07 4.23 1.90
CA LEU A 13 -4.77 5.25 2.91
C LEU A 13 -3.91 4.70 4.06
N GLU A 14 -4.11 3.43 4.42
CA GLU A 14 -3.33 2.81 5.48
C GLU A 14 -1.90 2.49 5.04
N SER A 15 -1.71 2.00 3.81
CA SER A 15 -0.38 1.88 3.21
C SER A 15 0.34 3.23 3.17
N ALA A 16 -0.37 4.30 2.78
CA ALA A 16 0.17 5.65 2.76
C ALA A 16 0.57 6.15 4.17
N ARG A 17 -0.25 5.86 5.20
CA ARG A 17 0.09 6.18 6.59
C ARG A 17 1.34 5.44 7.08
N ILE A 18 1.45 4.14 6.78
CA ILE A 18 2.64 3.37 7.14
C ILE A 18 3.89 3.94 6.44
N ALA A 19 3.77 4.36 5.18
CA ALA A 19 4.87 5.02 4.48
C ALA A 19 5.25 6.36 5.14
N ASP A 20 4.26 7.17 5.55
CA ASP A 20 4.47 8.44 6.26
C ASP A 20 5.14 8.24 7.64
N ASP A 21 4.68 7.26 8.41
CA ASP A 21 5.27 6.86 9.69
C ASP A 21 6.75 6.46 9.55
N LYS A 22 7.11 5.88 8.40
CA LYS A 22 8.48 5.51 8.03
C LYS A 22 9.25 6.60 7.29
N LYS A 23 8.73 7.82 7.28
CA LYS A 23 9.38 9.03 6.74
C LYS A 23 9.64 8.96 5.23
N CYS A 24 8.80 8.26 4.48
CA CYS A 24 8.80 8.36 3.03
C CYS A 24 8.43 9.79 2.58
N LYS A 25 8.84 10.16 1.36
CA LYS A 25 8.52 11.44 0.73
C LYS A 25 7.51 11.25 -0.40
N ASP A 26 6.93 12.35 -0.86
CA ASP A 26 6.05 12.40 -2.04
C ASP A 26 4.96 11.32 -2.05
N ILE A 27 4.29 11.14 -0.92
CA ILE A 27 3.27 10.09 -0.77
C ILE A 27 1.99 10.52 -1.49
N ILE A 28 1.64 9.80 -2.55
CA ILE A 28 0.48 10.08 -3.39
C ILE A 28 -0.42 8.84 -3.43
N VAL A 29 -1.71 9.04 -3.15
CA VAL A 29 -2.74 8.02 -3.35
C VAL A 29 -3.57 8.40 -4.57
N LEU A 30 -3.46 7.62 -5.64
CA LEU A 30 -4.18 7.82 -6.89
C LEU A 30 -5.38 6.88 -6.96
N ASN A 31 -6.57 7.43 -7.19
CA ASN A 31 -7.76 6.65 -7.54
C ASN A 31 -7.76 6.39 -9.04
N VAL A 32 -7.50 5.14 -9.42
CA VAL A 32 -7.42 4.70 -10.82
C VAL A 32 -8.54 3.73 -11.21
N HIS A 33 -9.51 3.50 -10.32
CA HIS A 33 -10.64 2.61 -10.53
C HIS A 33 -11.40 2.88 -11.85
N ARG A 34 -11.42 4.13 -12.31
CA ARG A 34 -12.08 4.53 -13.56
C ARG A 34 -11.19 4.51 -14.80
N LEU A 35 -9.89 4.25 -14.62
CA LEU A 35 -8.88 4.29 -15.70
C LEU A 35 -8.43 2.90 -16.12
N THR A 36 -8.43 1.93 -15.20
CA THR A 36 -8.01 0.55 -15.47
C THR A 36 -8.82 -0.44 -14.64
N THR A 37 -8.98 -1.65 -15.15
CA THR A 37 -9.58 -2.79 -14.42
C THR A 37 -8.56 -3.57 -13.59
N LEU A 38 -7.26 -3.21 -13.68
CA LEU A 38 -6.19 -3.93 -12.99
C LEU A 38 -6.20 -3.72 -11.48
N CYS A 39 -6.45 -2.49 -11.02
CA CYS A 39 -6.50 -2.14 -9.60
C CYS A 39 -7.32 -0.86 -9.36
N ASP A 40 -7.76 -0.65 -8.11
CA ASP A 40 -8.58 0.51 -7.74
C ASP A 40 -7.74 1.73 -7.34
N TYR A 41 -6.61 1.52 -6.67
CA TYR A 41 -5.75 2.58 -6.13
C TYR A 41 -4.28 2.26 -6.33
N PHE A 42 -3.50 3.27 -6.71
CA PHE A 42 -2.05 3.26 -6.55
C PHE A 42 -1.66 4.05 -5.31
N VAL A 43 -0.66 3.55 -4.58
CA VAL A 43 0.04 4.27 -3.53
C VAL A 43 1.48 4.40 -3.98
N ILE A 44 1.92 5.63 -4.20
CA ILE A 44 3.27 5.96 -4.65
C ILE A 44 3.94 6.69 -3.49
N ALA A 45 5.19 6.31 -3.20
CA ALA A 45 6.00 6.94 -2.16
C ALA A 45 7.48 6.85 -2.54
N THR A 46 8.22 7.90 -2.23
CA THR A 46 9.67 7.98 -2.43
C THR A 46 10.38 7.53 -1.16
N VAL A 47 11.37 6.65 -1.32
CA VAL A 47 12.28 6.19 -0.26
C VAL A 47 13.70 6.67 -0.57
N GLU A 48 14.46 7.03 0.46
CA GLU A 48 15.78 7.65 0.31
C GLU A 48 16.93 6.61 0.33
N SER A 49 16.66 5.38 0.76
CA SER A 49 17.68 4.32 0.82
C SER A 49 17.09 2.90 0.79
N THR A 50 17.89 1.91 0.41
CA THR A 50 17.50 0.49 0.41
C THR A 50 17.11 -0.04 1.81
N PRO A 51 17.83 0.28 2.91
CA PRO A 51 17.39 -0.15 4.24
C PRO A 51 16.05 0.46 4.66
N GLN A 52 15.77 1.71 4.28
CA GLN A 52 14.47 2.34 4.52
C GLN A 52 13.39 1.63 3.69
N MET A 53 13.66 1.32 2.41
CA MET A 53 12.76 0.57 1.55
C MET A 53 12.34 -0.76 2.18
N GLU A 54 13.28 -1.58 2.65
CA GLU A 54 12.95 -2.86 3.30
C GLU A 54 12.13 -2.65 4.58
N THR A 55 12.45 -1.63 5.37
CA THR A 55 11.70 -1.29 6.58
C THR A 55 10.25 -0.92 6.27
N VAL A 56 10.04 -0.11 5.23
CA VAL A 56 8.71 0.31 4.76
C VAL A 56 7.94 -0.91 4.26
N LEU A 57 8.53 -1.72 3.38
CA LEU A 57 7.88 -2.90 2.80
C LEU A 57 7.51 -3.93 3.86
N SER A 58 8.40 -4.19 4.81
CA SER A 58 8.12 -5.07 5.95
C SER A 58 6.97 -4.54 6.81
N SER A 59 6.94 -3.23 7.07
CA SER A 59 5.89 -2.60 7.88
C SER A 59 4.53 -2.64 7.18
N ILE A 60 4.48 -2.37 5.87
CA ILE A 60 3.25 -2.49 5.07
C ILE A 60 2.77 -3.93 5.08
N LYS A 61 3.66 -4.91 4.81
CA LYS A 61 3.31 -6.33 4.80
C LYS A 61 2.74 -6.76 6.15
N LYS A 62 3.37 -6.36 7.26
CA LYS A 62 2.88 -6.65 8.61
C LYS A 62 1.49 -6.04 8.84
N GLY A 63 1.34 -4.74 8.65
CA GLY A 63 0.07 -4.03 8.90
C GLY A 63 -1.10 -4.52 8.04
N MET A 64 -0.82 -5.01 6.83
CA MET A 64 -1.83 -5.63 5.95
C MET A 64 -2.15 -7.07 6.37
N SER A 65 -1.14 -7.85 6.74
CA SER A 65 -1.33 -9.25 7.14
C SER A 65 -2.17 -9.42 8.40
N GLU A 66 -2.03 -8.51 9.37
CA GLU A 66 -2.85 -8.46 10.58
C GLU A 66 -4.35 -8.24 10.28
N LYS A 67 -4.66 -7.80 9.06
CA LYS A 67 -6.02 -7.54 8.56
C LYS A 67 -6.49 -8.59 7.55
N GLY A 68 -5.70 -9.66 7.34
CA GLY A 68 -5.99 -10.72 6.39
C GLY A 68 -5.70 -10.35 4.93
N HIS A 69 -4.86 -9.35 4.68
CA HIS A 69 -4.43 -8.97 3.35
C HIS A 69 -2.95 -9.32 3.14
N TYR A 70 -2.68 -10.13 2.11
CA TYR A 70 -1.35 -10.64 1.82
C TYR A 70 -0.88 -10.14 0.45
N PRO A 71 0.42 -9.82 0.30
CA PRO A 71 0.96 -9.44 -0.99
C PRO A 71 0.85 -10.61 -1.97
N LEU A 72 0.33 -10.35 -3.17
CA LEU A 72 0.29 -11.34 -4.25
C LEU A 72 1.66 -11.52 -4.90
N GLN A 73 2.34 -10.40 -5.16
CA GLN A 73 3.62 -10.38 -5.85
C GLN A 73 4.44 -9.17 -5.40
N ARG A 74 5.77 -9.33 -5.38
CA ARG A 74 6.73 -8.25 -5.19
C ARG A 74 7.66 -8.23 -6.40
N HIS A 75 7.87 -7.04 -6.93
CA HIS A 75 8.88 -6.78 -7.96
C HIS A 75 9.89 -5.77 -7.42
N GLY A 76 11.14 -5.89 -7.87
CA GLY A 76 12.25 -5.05 -7.42
C GLY A 76 13.22 -5.78 -6.49
N SER A 77 14.50 -5.44 -6.63
CA SER A 77 15.64 -5.94 -5.85
C SER A 77 15.79 -5.20 -4.53
#